data_AF-A0A832U5T8-F1
#
_entry.id   AF-A0A832U5T8-F1
#
_cell.length_a   1.000
_cell.length_b   1.000
_cell.length_c   1.000
_cell.angle_alpha   90.00
_cell.angle_beta   90.00
_cell.angle_gamma   90.00
#
_symmetry.space_group_name_H-M   'P 1'
#
loop_
_entity.id
_entity.type
_entity.pdbx_description
1 polymer ?
#
loop_
_entity_poly.entity_id
_entity_poly.type
_entity_poly.pdbx_seq_one_letter_code
_entity_poly.pdbx_strand_id
1 'polypeptide(L)'
;MDVNFCVHYHGDAHPPTNRFCRICPHAPVACDALWQRVLDLSASNGGNAVPLPPTRAMMYPNPASTTSVRLKINCRWNLPREDFLYFIATGHAGMGRKGKRLERNSSPSMTRQEPYVQAILAAIGGDKQKEVRAVRNVQATGRP
;
A
#
# COMPACT_ATOMS: atom_id res chain seq x y z
N MET A 1 12.73 6.95 -1.67
CA MET A 1 11.38 6.61 -2.10
C MET A 1 11.52 6.59 -3.59
N ASP A 2 11.20 5.47 -4.22
CA ASP A 2 11.20 5.40 -5.67
C ASP A 2 10.17 6.43 -6.16
N VAL A 3 10.64 7.56 -6.66
CA VAL A 3 9.80 8.62 -7.20
C VAL A 3 9.05 8.17 -8.47
N ASN A 4 9.40 6.98 -8.98
CA ASN A 4 8.76 6.34 -10.13
C ASN A 4 7.82 5.21 -9.73
N PHE A 5 7.56 5.00 -8.42
CA PHE A 5 6.70 3.92 -7.93
C PHE A 5 5.31 3.93 -8.58
N CYS A 6 4.77 5.12 -8.87
CA CYS A 6 3.84 5.25 -9.96
C CYS A 6 4.45 6.23 -10.92
N VAL A 7 4.58 5.79 -12.16
CA VAL A 7 5.07 6.61 -13.27
C VAL A 7 4.17 7.84 -13.48
N HIS A 8 2.97 7.82 -12.88
CA HIS A 8 1.99 8.90 -12.90
C HIS A 8 1.77 9.58 -11.52
N TYR A 9 2.48 9.21 -10.44
CA TYR A 9 2.42 9.98 -9.18
C TYR A 9 3.37 11.18 -9.28
N HIS A 10 2.83 12.40 -9.23
CA HIS A 10 3.62 13.61 -9.08
C HIS A 10 3.77 13.93 -7.59
N GLY A 11 5.01 14.00 -7.13
CA GLY A 11 5.37 14.65 -5.87
C GLY A 11 5.55 16.16 -6.08
N ASP A 12 5.22 16.97 -5.08
CA ASP A 12 5.32 18.43 -5.07
C ASP A 12 6.75 18.95 -4.88
N ALA A 13 7.77 18.11 -5.15
CA ALA A 13 9.13 18.18 -4.63
C ALA A 13 9.82 19.57 -4.62
N HIS A 14 9.46 20.44 -3.66
CA HIS A 14 10.32 21.54 -3.20
C HIS A 14 9.94 22.07 -1.81
N PRO A 15 10.86 22.03 -0.81
CA PRO A 15 12.11 21.27 -0.75
C PRO A 15 11.85 19.74 -0.62
N PRO A 16 12.85 18.87 -0.84
CA PRO A 16 12.68 17.40 -1.00
C PRO A 16 12.44 16.65 0.33
N THR A 17 11.64 17.23 1.22
CA THR A 17 11.35 16.73 2.56
C THR A 17 10.04 15.96 2.64
N ASN A 18 9.03 16.33 1.84
CA ASN A 18 7.74 15.63 1.78
C ASN A 18 7.66 14.77 0.53
N ARG A 19 8.11 13.52 0.65
CA ARG A 19 8.19 12.58 -0.48
C ARG A 19 6.88 11.84 -0.76
N PHE A 20 5.85 12.05 0.08
CA PHE A 20 4.59 11.31 -0.03
C PHE A 20 3.96 11.48 -1.42
N CYS A 21 3.69 10.37 -2.09
CA CYS A 21 2.93 10.34 -3.35
C CYS A 21 1.52 10.92 -3.13
N ARG A 22 1.32 12.21 -3.41
CA ARG A 22 0.05 12.90 -3.09
C ARG A 22 -0.95 12.93 -4.24
N ILE A 23 -0.49 12.94 -5.51
CA ILE A 23 -1.39 13.15 -6.65
C ILE A 23 -1.05 12.15 -7.76
N CYS A 24 -1.98 11.21 -8.04
CA CYS A 24 -1.96 10.39 -9.24
C CYS A 24 -3.22 10.76 -10.06
N PRO A 25 -3.08 11.27 -11.29
CA PRO A 25 -4.23 11.56 -12.16
C PRO A 25 -5.11 10.34 -12.43
N HIS A 26 -4.51 9.14 -12.35
CA HIS A 26 -5.22 7.87 -12.48
C HIS A 26 -5.65 7.27 -11.13
N ALA A 27 -5.51 7.99 -10.01
CA ALA A 27 -5.91 7.50 -8.68
C ALA A 27 -7.36 6.98 -8.63
N PRO A 28 -8.35 7.64 -9.25
CA PRO A 28 -9.73 7.15 -9.24
C PRO A 28 -9.90 5.77 -9.89
N VAL A 29 -9.11 5.49 -10.95
CA VAL A 29 -9.21 4.28 -11.76
C VAL A 29 -8.30 3.17 -11.23
N ALA A 30 -7.07 3.52 -10.87
CA ALA A 30 -6.06 2.57 -10.46
C ALA A 30 -6.16 2.26 -8.96
N CYS A 31 -6.25 3.28 -8.11
CA CYS A 31 -5.85 3.14 -6.72
C CYS A 31 -6.99 3.27 -5.71
N ASP A 32 -7.97 4.14 -5.96
CA ASP A 32 -9.05 4.44 -5.02
C ASP A 32 -9.98 3.24 -4.84
N ALA A 33 -10.39 2.60 -5.94
CA ALA A 33 -11.25 1.41 -5.88
C ALA A 33 -10.58 0.24 -5.14
N LEU A 34 -9.29 -0.01 -5.38
CA LEU A 34 -8.57 -1.06 -4.66
C LEU A 34 -8.41 -0.72 -3.19
N TRP A 35 -8.06 0.53 -2.89
CA TRP A 35 -7.87 0.96 -1.51
C TRP A 35 -9.17 0.99 -0.72
N GLN A 36 -10.28 1.34 -1.36
CA GLN A 36 -11.61 1.27 -0.75
C GLN A 36 -11.92 -0.15 -0.28
N ARG A 37 -11.58 -1.19 -1.07
CA ARG A 37 -11.73 -2.59 -0.62
C ARG A 37 -10.90 -2.92 0.62
N VAL A 38 -9.73 -2.31 0.78
CA VAL A 38 -8.91 -2.47 2.00
C VAL A 38 -9.59 -1.80 3.19
N LEU A 39 -10.15 -0.60 3.00
CA LEU A 39 -10.92 0.10 4.03
C LEU A 39 -12.17 -0.70 4.42
N ASP A 40 -12.92 -1.19 3.45
CA ASP A 40 -14.11 -2.02 3.66
C ASP A 40 -13.75 -3.32 4.40
N LEU A 41 -12.66 -3.98 4.00
CA LEU A 41 -12.14 -5.14 4.73
C LEU A 41 -11.82 -4.77 6.18
N SER A 42 -11.15 -3.64 6.44
CA SER A 42 -10.83 -3.21 7.80
C SER A 42 -12.06 -2.93 8.66
N ALA A 43 -13.19 -2.54 8.04
CA ALA A 43 -14.45 -2.28 8.72
C ALA A 43 -15.39 -3.50 8.76
N SER A 44 -15.09 -4.58 8.04
CA SER A 44 -15.98 -5.72 7.80
C SER A 44 -16.47 -6.44 9.06
N ASN A 45 -15.75 -6.34 10.16
CA ASN A 45 -16.14 -6.92 11.45
C ASN A 45 -16.82 -5.89 12.37
N GLY A 46 -17.66 -5.01 11.81
CA GLY A 46 -18.31 -3.93 12.55
C GLY A 46 -17.32 -2.95 13.19
N GLY A 47 -16.20 -2.70 12.51
CA GLY A 47 -15.10 -1.88 13.03
C GLY A 47 -14.18 -2.57 14.04
N ASN A 48 -14.44 -3.84 14.39
CA ASN A 48 -13.53 -4.65 15.21
C ASN A 48 -12.35 -5.18 14.40
N ALA A 49 -11.44 -5.85 15.11
CA ALA A 49 -10.26 -6.47 14.53
C ALA A 49 -10.61 -7.51 13.46
N VAL A 50 -9.86 -7.52 12.36
CA VAL A 50 -9.95 -8.53 11.30
C VAL A 50 -8.62 -9.30 11.24
N PRO A 51 -8.63 -10.64 11.39
CA PRO A 51 -7.41 -11.44 11.30
C PRO A 51 -6.86 -11.49 9.86
N LEU A 52 -5.53 -11.48 9.73
CA LEU A 52 -4.84 -11.53 8.44
C LEU A 52 -4.00 -12.83 8.29
N PRO A 53 -4.61 -14.00 8.09
CA PRO A 53 -3.86 -15.24 7.87
C PRO A 53 -3.04 -15.18 6.57
N PRO A 54 -1.86 -15.86 6.52
CA PRO A 54 -1.26 -16.71 7.54
C PRO A 54 -0.46 -15.95 8.61
N THR A 55 -0.50 -14.62 8.59
CA THR A 55 0.18 -13.81 9.61
C THR A 55 -0.58 -13.86 10.95
N ARG A 56 0.09 -13.44 12.03
CA ARG A 56 -0.55 -13.21 13.33
C ARG A 56 -1.11 -11.79 13.47
N ALA A 57 -1.12 -11.01 12.38
CA ALA A 57 -1.55 -9.62 12.43
C ALA A 57 -3.07 -9.51 12.43
N MET A 58 -3.53 -8.52 13.19
CA MET A 58 -4.90 -8.06 13.21
C MET A 58 -4.96 -6.69 12.56
N MET A 59 -5.93 -6.50 11.67
CA MET A 59 -6.21 -5.24 11.00
C MET A 59 -7.38 -4.52 11.66
N TYR A 60 -7.29 -3.20 11.73
CA TYR A 60 -8.30 -2.32 12.30
C TYR A 60 -8.51 -1.11 11.38
N PRO A 61 -9.72 -0.52 11.36
CA PRO A 61 -9.93 0.75 10.69
C PRO A 61 -9.14 1.85 11.40
N ASN A 62 -8.71 2.87 10.64
CA ASN A 62 -8.06 4.04 11.20
C ASN A 62 -9.02 5.25 11.19
N PRO A 63 -9.65 5.61 12.32
CA PRO A 63 -10.61 6.72 12.34
C PRO A 63 -9.96 8.09 12.10
N ALA A 64 -8.64 8.20 12.26
CA ALA A 64 -7.92 9.46 12.06
C ALA A 64 -7.52 9.73 10.60
N SER A 65 -7.58 8.72 9.72
CA SER A 65 -7.10 8.83 8.35
C SER A 65 -7.60 7.68 7.48
N THR A 66 -8.18 8.02 6.33
CA THR A 66 -8.56 7.04 5.30
C THR A 66 -7.37 6.62 4.42
N THR A 67 -6.19 7.20 4.59
CA THR A 67 -4.99 6.89 3.79
C THR A 67 -4.10 5.82 4.42
N SER A 68 -4.53 5.22 5.53
CA SER A 68 -3.83 4.14 6.21
C SER A 68 -4.80 3.23 6.97
N VAL A 69 -4.41 1.98 7.18
CA VAL A 69 -5.08 1.06 8.12
C VAL A 69 -4.16 0.76 9.29
N ARG A 70 -4.74 0.40 10.44
CA ARG A 70 -3.97 0.02 11.62
C ARG A 70 -3.73 -1.48 11.62
N LEU A 71 -2.49 -1.88 11.87
CA LEU A 71 -2.09 -3.26 12.06
C LEU A 71 -1.58 -3.48 13.49
N LYS A 72 -1.81 -4.67 14.03
CA LYS A 72 -1.33 -5.08 15.35
C LYS A 72 -0.89 -6.54 15.35
N ILE A 73 0.30 -6.80 15.88
CA ILE A 73 0.70 -8.12 16.40
C ILE A 73 1.01 -7.93 17.89
N ASN A 74 2.25 -7.51 18.17
CA ASN A 74 2.71 -7.15 19.52
C ASN A 74 2.65 -5.64 19.73
N CYS A 75 3.09 -4.88 18.72
CA CYS A 75 2.94 -3.43 18.66
C CYS A 75 1.84 -3.04 17.65
N ARG A 76 1.36 -1.81 17.75
CA ARG A 76 0.46 -1.20 16.76
C ARG A 76 1.28 -0.33 15.81
N TRP A 77 0.99 -0.41 14.52
CA TRP A 77 1.56 0.47 13.51
C TRP A 77 0.53 0.73 12.39
N ASN A 78 0.82 1.70 11.54
CA ASN A 78 -0.02 2.02 10.38
C ASN A 78 0.60 1.42 9.12
N LEU A 79 -0.21 0.75 8.31
CA LEU A 79 0.12 0.44 6.92
C LEU A 79 -0.44 1.57 6.06
N PRO A 80 0.41 2.44 5.49
CA PRO A 80 -0.05 3.48 4.59
C PRO A 80 -0.48 2.86 3.25
N ARG A 81 -1.48 3.49 2.61
CA ARG A 81 -1.93 3.19 1.25
C ARG A 81 -0.76 3.07 0.27
N GLU A 82 0.22 3.94 0.41
CA GLU A 82 1.39 4.00 -0.44
C GLU A 82 2.23 2.72 -0.39
N ASP A 83 2.51 2.17 0.80
CA ASP A 83 3.27 0.92 0.93
C ASP A 83 2.48 -0.29 0.41
N PHE A 84 1.15 -0.25 0.53
CA PHE A 84 0.28 -1.30 -0.01
C PHE A 84 0.32 -1.31 -1.53
N LEU A 85 0.02 -0.17 -2.16
CA LEU A 85 0.08 -0.02 -3.62
C LEU A 85 1.51 -0.30 -4.12
N TYR A 86 2.51 0.16 -3.35
CA TYR A 86 3.86 -0.35 -3.19
C TYR A 86 4.14 -1.68 -3.89
N PHE A 87 3.75 -2.65 -3.08
CA PHE A 87 3.84 -4.06 -3.31
C PHE A 87 2.98 -4.52 -4.49
N ILE A 88 1.79 -3.96 -4.70
CA ILE A 88 0.93 -4.38 -5.82
C ILE A 88 1.60 -4.12 -7.17
N ALA A 89 2.34 -3.01 -7.30
CA ALA A 89 3.03 -2.65 -8.53
C ALA A 89 4.35 -3.42 -8.73
N THR A 90 5.15 -3.55 -7.67
CA THR A 90 6.53 -4.07 -7.79
C THR A 90 6.65 -5.55 -7.42
N GLY A 91 5.67 -6.11 -6.72
CA GLY A 91 5.77 -7.42 -6.07
C GLY A 91 6.63 -7.43 -4.80
N HIS A 92 7.18 -6.28 -4.41
CA HIS A 92 8.15 -6.17 -3.33
C HIS A 92 7.89 -4.95 -2.45
N ALA A 93 8.07 -5.09 -1.14
CA ALA A 93 7.94 -4.01 -0.16
C ALA A 93 8.78 -4.34 1.09
N GLY A 94 10.04 -4.68 0.84
CA GLY A 94 11.00 -5.11 1.84
C GLY A 94 11.47 -3.99 2.76
N MET A 95 12.08 -4.38 3.87
CA MET A 95 12.74 -3.43 4.77
C MET A 95 14.03 -2.92 4.11
N GLY A 96 14.04 -1.62 3.76
CA GLY A 96 15.22 -0.97 3.19
C GLY A 96 16.27 -0.63 4.24
N ARG A 97 17.52 -0.41 3.81
CA ARG A 97 18.59 0.12 4.68
C ARG A 97 18.72 1.64 4.54
N LYS A 98 19.20 2.31 5.60
CA LYS A 98 19.51 3.75 5.56
C LYS A 98 20.50 4.03 4.41
N GLY A 99 20.13 4.92 3.48
CA GLY A 99 20.89 5.21 2.26
C GLY A 99 20.44 4.42 1.00
N LYS A 100 19.70 3.32 1.17
CA LYS A 100 19.21 2.46 0.07
C LYS A 100 17.73 2.68 -0.25
N ARG A 101 17.19 3.86 0.10
CA ARG A 101 15.77 4.21 -0.05
C ARG A 101 15.31 4.31 -1.52
N LEU A 102 16.22 4.24 -2.47
CA LEU A 102 15.95 4.24 -3.91
C LEU A 102 15.97 2.83 -4.50
N GLU A 103 16.33 1.81 -3.72
CA GLU A 103 16.29 0.43 -4.19
C GLU A 103 14.84 -0.03 -4.40
N ARG A 104 14.57 -0.61 -5.57
CA ARG A 104 13.25 -1.07 -6.01
C ARG A 104 12.63 -2.18 -5.12
N ASN A 105 13.43 -2.81 -4.28
CA ASN A 105 12.96 -3.86 -3.39
C ASN A 105 12.59 -3.31 -2.00
N SER A 106 12.85 -2.03 -1.74
CA SER A 106 12.57 -1.38 -0.46
C SER A 106 11.22 -0.70 -0.48
N SER A 107 10.41 -0.90 0.56
CA SER A 107 9.17 -0.16 0.73
C SER A 107 9.43 1.35 0.88
N PRO A 108 8.46 2.20 0.50
CA PRO A 108 8.52 3.65 0.71
C PRO A 108 8.80 4.05 2.17
N SER A 109 8.12 3.40 3.13
CA SER A 109 8.36 3.60 4.56
C SER A 109 9.64 2.93 5.07
N MET A 110 10.29 2.09 4.26
CA MET A 110 11.43 1.23 4.62
C MET A 110 11.12 0.23 5.75
N THR A 111 9.86 -0.12 5.94
CA THR A 111 9.43 -1.15 6.88
C THR A 111 9.07 -2.44 6.16
N ARG A 112 9.09 -3.57 6.87
CA ARG A 112 8.75 -4.89 6.29
C ARG A 112 7.23 -5.01 6.19
N GLN A 113 6.66 -4.75 5.03
CA GLN A 113 5.21 -4.73 4.82
C GLN A 113 4.67 -5.95 4.05
N GLU A 114 5.52 -6.60 3.24
CA GLU A 114 5.14 -7.70 2.33
C GLU A 114 4.19 -8.75 2.92
N PRO A 115 4.48 -9.40 4.06
CA PRO A 115 3.62 -10.46 4.56
C PRO A 115 2.21 -9.96 4.90
N TYR A 116 2.08 -8.71 5.35
CA TYR A 116 0.79 -8.11 5.69
C TYR A 116 0.03 -7.69 4.44
N VAL A 117 0.72 -7.11 3.45
CA VAL A 117 0.11 -6.75 2.18
C VAL A 117 -0.38 -8.00 1.45
N GLN A 118 0.40 -9.07 1.43
CA GLN A 118 -0.01 -10.36 0.84
C GLN A 118 -1.25 -10.93 1.52
N ALA A 119 -1.32 -10.89 2.86
CA ALA A 119 -2.48 -11.37 3.60
C ALA A 119 -3.74 -10.51 3.34
N ILE A 120 -3.60 -9.19 3.29
CA ILE A 120 -4.70 -8.28 2.92
C ILE A 120 -5.16 -8.56 1.49
N LEU A 121 -4.22 -8.71 0.55
CA LEU A 121 -4.51 -9.01 -0.84
C LEU A 121 -5.27 -10.32 -0.99
N ALA A 122 -4.86 -11.37 -0.28
CA ALA A 122 -5.58 -12.63 -0.24
C ALA A 122 -7.00 -12.45 0.31
N ALA A 123 -7.16 -11.69 1.39
CA ALA A 123 -8.46 -11.45 2.04
C ALA A 123 -9.45 -10.65 1.17
N ILE A 124 -8.98 -9.71 0.33
CA ILE A 124 -9.84 -8.96 -0.61
C ILE A 124 -10.14 -9.72 -1.91
N GLY A 125 -9.72 -10.99 -2.03
CA GLY A 125 -10.01 -11.85 -3.17
C GLY A 125 -8.84 -12.06 -4.15
N GLY A 126 -7.63 -11.66 -3.77
CA GLY A 126 -6.38 -11.98 -4.45
C GLY A 126 -6.11 -11.23 -5.76
N ASP A 127 -5.09 -11.68 -6.49
CA ASP A 127 -4.58 -11.07 -7.72
C ASP A 127 -5.57 -11.03 -8.90
N LYS A 128 -6.66 -11.81 -8.81
CA LYS A 128 -7.65 -11.91 -9.88
C LYS A 128 -8.68 -10.78 -9.85
N GLN A 129 -8.72 -9.98 -8.78
CA GLN A 129 -9.63 -8.84 -8.68
C GLN A 129 -9.35 -7.79 -9.76
N LYS A 130 -10.42 -7.23 -10.33
CA LYS A 130 -10.34 -6.23 -11.41
C LYS A 130 -9.54 -4.99 -10.96
N GLU A 131 -9.66 -4.60 -9.70
CA GLU A 131 -8.99 -3.44 -9.12
C GLU A 131 -7.47 -3.68 -8.98
N VAL A 132 -7.06 -4.90 -8.62
CA VAL A 132 -5.64 -5.27 -8.56
C VAL A 132 -5.02 -5.26 -9.96
N ARG A 133 -5.74 -5.80 -10.95
CA ARG A 133 -5.31 -5.75 -12.35
C ARG A 133 -5.24 -4.32 -12.88
N ALA A 134 -6.20 -3.47 -12.52
CA ALA A 134 -6.20 -2.06 -12.91
C ALA A 134 -4.97 -1.33 -12.40
N VAL A 135 -4.59 -1.51 -11.13
CA VAL A 135 -3.31 -0.99 -10.60
C VAL A 135 -2.14 -1.48 -11.44
N ARG A 136 -2.02 -2.80 -11.63
CA ARG A 136 -0.89 -3.38 -12.36
C ARG A 136 -0.79 -2.88 -13.80
N ASN A 137 -1.91 -2.72 -14.48
CA ASN A 137 -1.95 -2.23 -15.86
C ASN A 137 -1.46 -0.78 -15.95
N VAL A 138 -1.96 0.10 -15.07
CA VAL A 138 -1.51 1.50 -15.02
C VAL A 138 -0.03 1.61 -14.67
N GLN A 139 0.47 0.68 -13.86
CA GLN A 139 1.90 0.62 -13.51
C GLN A 139 2.76 0.02 -14.62
N ALA A 140 2.21 -0.88 -15.43
CA ALA A 140 2.90 -1.48 -16.57
C ALA A 140 3.06 -0.50 -17.74
N THR A 141 2.07 0.39 -17.96
CA THR A 141 2.09 1.38 -19.06
C THR A 141 3.11 2.51 -18.88
N GLY A 142 3.76 2.60 -17.72
CA GLY A 142 4.81 3.59 -17.46
C GLY A 142 6.23 3.02 -17.41
N ARG A 143 6.43 1.71 -17.59
CA ARG A 143 7.78 1.15 -17.69
C ARG A 143 8.40 1.59 -19.02
N PRO A 144 9.56 2.26 -19.05
CA PRO A 144 10.32 2.41 -20.29
C PRO A 144 10.74 1.05 -20.85
#